data_AF-A0A377D9Z7-F1
#
_entry.id   AF-A0A377D9Z7-F1
#
_cell.length_a   1.000
_cell.length_b   1.000
_cell.length_c   1.000
_cell.angle_alpha   90.00
_cell.angle_beta   90.00
_cell.angle_gamma   90.00
#
_symmetry.space_group_name_H-M   'P 1'
#
loop_
_entity.id
_entity.type
_entity.pdbx_description
1 polymer ?
#
loop_
_entity_poly.entity_id
_entity_poly.type
_entity_poly.pdbx_seq_one_letter_code
_entity_poly.pdbx_strand_id
1 'polypeptide(L)'
;MPDGCYLPWEVDSWTLVNQQTSWLIRSAAHAFNELDEHWLQHLAAQFPPENMLCYGVVPHGVAAANPLIQHPEIPSLSLYSADIAFQRYDMLHGIFRKQKTVSKSGKWLARLAVSCLVLAILSFVGSRSIALWHTLKIEDQLQQQQQETWQRYFPQIKRTHNFHFYFKQQLAQQYPEAVPLLYHLQTLLLEHPELQLMEANYSQKQKSLTLKMSAKSEANIDRFCELTQSWLPMEKTEKDPVSGVWTVRNSGK
;
A
#
# COMPACT_ATOMS: atom_id res chain seq x y z
N MET A 1 -17.09 -47.00 4.91
CA MET A 1 -16.81 -47.82 3.73
C MET A 1 -16.87 -49.27 4.18
N PRO A 2 -17.34 -50.23 3.36
CA PRO A 2 -17.22 -51.65 3.68
C PRO A 2 -15.74 -52.04 3.78
N ASP A 3 -15.42 -52.94 4.70
CA ASP A 3 -14.08 -53.46 4.98
C ASP A 3 -13.48 -54.28 3.82
N GLY A 4 -14.29 -55.09 3.13
CA GLY A 4 -13.83 -55.86 1.97
C GLY A 4 -13.35 -55.01 0.78
N CYS A 5 -13.67 -53.71 0.76
CA CYS A 5 -13.17 -52.79 -0.27
C CYS A 5 -11.64 -52.62 -0.25
N TYR A 6 -11.01 -52.85 0.91
CA TYR A 6 -9.57 -52.71 1.10
C TYR A 6 -8.77 -53.94 0.64
N LEU A 7 -9.45 -55.05 0.34
CA LEU A 7 -8.79 -56.24 -0.19
C LEU A 7 -8.31 -55.98 -1.63
N PRO A 8 -7.11 -56.43 -2.03
CA PRO A 8 -6.67 -56.31 -3.42
C PRO A 8 -7.64 -57.00 -4.37
N TRP A 9 -7.82 -56.41 -5.55
CA TRP A 9 -8.67 -56.94 -6.61
C TRP A 9 -7.81 -57.43 -7.76
N GLU A 10 -7.99 -58.68 -8.13
CA GLU A 10 -7.48 -59.28 -9.35
C GLU A 10 -8.64 -59.93 -10.11
N VAL A 11 -8.63 -59.81 -11.44
CA VAL A 11 -9.74 -60.24 -12.29
C VAL A 11 -9.89 -61.75 -12.20
N ASP A 12 -11.14 -62.22 -12.08
CA ASP A 12 -11.49 -63.65 -11.97
C ASP A 12 -10.81 -64.38 -10.80
N SER A 13 -10.50 -63.63 -9.75
CA SER A 13 -9.87 -64.15 -8.54
C SER A 13 -10.67 -63.82 -7.28
N TRP A 14 -10.58 -64.71 -6.28
CA TRP A 14 -11.06 -64.42 -4.94
C TRP A 14 -9.91 -64.01 -4.04
N THR A 15 -10.08 -62.91 -3.33
CA THR A 15 -9.15 -62.50 -2.27
C THR A 15 -9.72 -62.84 -0.91
N LEU A 16 -8.98 -63.61 -0.12
CA LEU A 16 -9.34 -64.10 1.21
C LEU A 16 -8.38 -63.56 2.25
N VAL A 17 -8.93 -63.06 3.36
CA VAL A 17 -8.17 -62.63 4.53
C VAL A 17 -8.82 -63.18 5.78
N ASN A 18 -8.01 -63.80 6.64
CA ASN A 18 -8.47 -64.29 7.92
C ASN A 18 -8.69 -63.12 8.91
N GLN A 19 -9.87 -63.07 9.53
CA GLN A 19 -10.23 -62.12 10.59
C GLN A 19 -10.55 -62.87 11.90
N GLN A 20 -9.61 -63.68 12.43
CA GLN A 20 -9.68 -64.42 13.71
C GLN A 20 -10.87 -65.38 13.88
N THR A 21 -12.10 -64.86 13.84
CA THR A 21 -13.38 -65.55 13.95
C THR A 21 -14.10 -65.72 12.61
N SER A 22 -13.74 -64.97 11.58
CA SER A 22 -14.41 -64.96 10.28
C SER A 22 -13.43 -64.79 9.12
N TRP A 23 -13.92 -64.93 7.89
CA TRP A 23 -13.16 -64.73 6.66
C TRP A 23 -13.73 -63.56 5.88
N LEU A 24 -12.89 -62.56 5.59
CA LEU A 24 -13.24 -61.47 4.69
C LEU A 24 -12.90 -61.87 3.26
N ILE A 25 -13.87 -61.69 2.38
CA ILE A 25 -13.83 -62.18 1.00
C ILE A 25 -14.17 -61.05 0.05
N ARG A 26 -13.32 -60.86 -0.96
CA ARG A 26 -13.64 -60.08 -2.15
C ARG A 26 -13.79 -61.04 -3.33
N SER A 27 -15.03 -61.30 -3.71
CA SER A 27 -15.37 -62.24 -4.80
C SER A 27 -15.53 -61.54 -6.16
N ALA A 28 -15.83 -60.23 -6.16
CA ALA A 28 -15.90 -59.42 -7.37
C ALA A 28 -15.42 -57.98 -7.09
N ALA A 29 -15.29 -57.17 -8.15
CA ALA A 29 -14.86 -55.77 -8.04
C ALA A 29 -15.68 -54.94 -7.04
N HIS A 30 -16.98 -55.23 -6.92
CA HIS A 30 -17.96 -54.53 -6.07
C HIS A 30 -18.68 -55.45 -5.08
N ALA A 31 -18.24 -56.70 -4.93
CA ALA A 31 -18.90 -57.69 -4.07
C ALA A 31 -17.96 -58.16 -2.96
N PHE A 32 -18.40 -57.95 -1.72
CA PHE A 32 -17.63 -58.16 -0.51
C PHE A 32 -18.49 -58.92 0.49
N ASN A 33 -17.93 -59.92 1.15
CA ASN A 33 -18.65 -60.71 2.14
C ASN A 33 -17.72 -61.03 3.30
N GLU A 34 -18.30 -61.13 4.49
CA GLU A 34 -17.67 -61.71 5.66
C GLU A 34 -18.42 -63.01 5.97
N LEU A 35 -17.73 -64.14 5.95
CA LEU A 35 -18.31 -65.46 6.14
C LEU A 35 -17.53 -66.26 7.17
N ASP A 36 -18.22 -67.11 7.94
CA ASP A 36 -17.58 -68.12 8.76
C ASP A 36 -16.97 -69.23 7.88
N GLU A 37 -16.01 -69.98 8.41
CA GLU A 37 -15.29 -71.02 7.66
C GLU A 37 -16.24 -72.06 7.02
N HIS A 38 -17.30 -72.47 7.72
CA HIS A 38 -18.30 -73.42 7.19
C HIS A 38 -19.07 -72.87 5.99
N TRP A 39 -19.45 -71.59 6.04
CA TRP A 39 -20.17 -70.94 4.94
C TRP A 39 -19.24 -70.67 3.76
N LEU A 40 -17.97 -70.37 4.03
CA LEU A 40 -16.95 -70.23 3.00
C LEU A 40 -16.71 -71.54 2.26
N GLN A 41 -16.60 -72.67 2.98
CA GLN A 41 -16.51 -73.99 2.35
C GLN A 41 -17.71 -74.29 1.45
N HIS A 42 -18.92 -74.01 1.96
CA HIS A 42 -20.14 -74.22 1.19
C HIS A 42 -20.19 -73.32 -0.07
N LEU A 43 -19.80 -72.04 0.05
CA LEU A 43 -19.71 -71.11 -1.07
C LEU A 43 -18.70 -71.58 -2.12
N ALA A 44 -17.51 -71.99 -1.70
CA ALA A 44 -16.46 -72.49 -2.59
C ALA A 44 -16.85 -73.79 -3.28
N ALA A 45 -17.62 -74.66 -2.61
CA ALA A 45 -18.12 -75.90 -3.21
C ALA A 45 -19.17 -75.66 -4.31
N GLN A 46 -19.99 -74.61 -4.15
CA GLN A 46 -21.03 -74.25 -5.13
C GLN A 46 -20.49 -73.38 -6.28
N PHE A 47 -19.54 -72.49 -5.97
CA PHE A 47 -18.96 -71.53 -6.90
C PHE A 47 -17.44 -71.56 -6.75
N PRO A 48 -16.75 -72.56 -7.31
CA PRO A 48 -15.30 -72.65 -7.21
C PRO A 48 -14.66 -71.47 -7.99
N PRO A 49 -13.81 -70.65 -7.35
CA PRO A 49 -13.11 -69.58 -8.06
C PRO A 49 -12.04 -70.16 -8.99
N GLU A 50 -11.79 -69.47 -10.11
CA GLU A 50 -10.66 -69.80 -10.97
C GLU A 50 -9.36 -69.57 -10.21
N ASN A 51 -9.08 -68.35 -9.79
CA ASN A 51 -7.87 -68.00 -9.03
C ASN A 51 -8.20 -67.61 -7.59
N MET A 52 -7.25 -67.84 -6.67
CA MET A 52 -7.44 -67.49 -5.25
C MET A 52 -6.16 -66.92 -4.65
N LEU A 53 -6.29 -65.73 -4.06
CA LEU A 53 -5.28 -65.06 -3.27
C LEU A 53 -5.67 -65.18 -1.80
N CYS A 54 -4.85 -65.85 -1.00
CA CYS A 54 -5.10 -66.00 0.43
C CYS A 54 -3.98 -65.33 1.21
N TYR A 55 -4.33 -64.38 2.07
CA TYR A 55 -3.42 -63.80 3.06
C TYR A 55 -3.61 -64.52 4.39
N GLY A 56 -2.69 -65.46 4.69
CA GLY A 56 -2.78 -66.36 5.83
C GLY A 56 -2.98 -67.82 5.43
N VAL A 57 -3.30 -68.66 6.42
CA VAL A 57 -3.45 -70.11 6.24
C VAL A 57 -4.78 -70.42 5.56
N VAL A 58 -4.74 -71.10 4.41
CA VAL A 58 -5.96 -71.43 3.66
C VAL A 58 -6.92 -72.30 4.50
N PRO A 59 -8.21 -71.93 4.56
CA PRO A 59 -9.21 -72.68 5.32
C PRO A 59 -9.39 -74.09 4.75
N HIS A 60 -9.68 -75.05 5.63
CA HIS A 60 -9.79 -76.45 5.22
C HIS A 60 -10.97 -76.61 4.25
N GLY A 61 -10.82 -77.42 3.19
CA GLY A 61 -11.91 -77.71 2.25
C GLY A 61 -12.20 -76.63 1.21
N VAL A 62 -11.38 -75.57 1.14
CA VAL A 62 -11.47 -74.53 0.10
C VAL A 62 -10.35 -74.75 -0.92
N ALA A 63 -10.71 -75.15 -2.14
CA ALA A 63 -9.77 -75.38 -3.25
C ALA A 63 -10.15 -74.52 -4.47
N ALA A 64 -9.16 -73.84 -5.05
CA ALA A 64 -9.31 -73.11 -6.32
C ALA A 64 -8.99 -74.04 -7.51
N ALA A 65 -9.51 -73.72 -8.70
CA ALA A 65 -9.24 -74.49 -9.91
C ALA A 65 -7.82 -74.29 -10.47
N ASN A 66 -7.23 -73.12 -10.25
CA ASN A 66 -5.90 -72.67 -10.71
C ASN A 66 -5.00 -72.29 -9.50
N PRO A 67 -3.69 -71.95 -9.69
CA PRO A 67 -2.75 -71.85 -8.57
C PRO A 67 -3.24 -70.92 -7.46
N LEU A 68 -3.35 -71.50 -6.28
CA LEU A 68 -3.56 -70.80 -5.03
C LEU A 68 -2.30 -70.00 -4.69
N ILE A 69 -2.42 -68.67 -4.69
CA ILE A 69 -1.33 -67.77 -4.30
C ILE A 69 -1.49 -67.48 -2.81
N GLN A 70 -0.68 -68.17 -1.99
CA GLN A 70 -0.61 -67.90 -0.56
C GLN A 70 0.40 -66.78 -0.29
N HIS A 71 -0.07 -65.73 0.37
CA HIS A 71 0.76 -64.68 0.94
C HIS A 71 0.97 -64.94 2.44
N PRO A 72 2.09 -64.48 3.02
CA PRO A 72 2.30 -64.55 4.46
C PRO A 72 1.12 -63.89 5.20
N GLU A 73 0.81 -64.38 6.39
CA GLU A 73 -0.24 -63.81 7.22
C GLU A 73 0.11 -62.35 7.56
N ILE A 74 -0.74 -61.43 7.15
CA ILE A 74 -0.58 -59.99 7.42
C ILE A 74 -1.76 -59.56 8.28
N PRO A 75 -1.57 -58.76 9.34
CA PRO A 75 -2.68 -58.22 10.11
C PRO A 75 -3.69 -57.54 9.18
N SER A 76 -4.98 -57.86 9.32
CA SER A 76 -6.04 -57.31 8.45
C SER A 76 -5.94 -55.78 8.33
N LEU A 77 -5.63 -55.08 9.44
CA LEU A 77 -5.44 -53.63 9.52
C LEU A 77 -4.41 -53.07 8.52
N SER A 78 -3.37 -53.84 8.19
CA SER A 78 -2.34 -53.40 7.24
C SER A 78 -2.89 -53.20 5.83
N LEU A 79 -3.89 -53.99 5.41
CA LEU A 79 -4.52 -53.88 4.10
C LEU A 79 -5.36 -52.60 3.96
N TYR A 80 -5.81 -52.03 5.09
CA TYR A 80 -6.53 -50.75 5.12
C TYR A 80 -5.61 -49.54 4.89
N SER A 81 -4.29 -49.71 5.04
CA SER A 81 -3.29 -48.65 4.88
C SER A 81 -2.70 -48.55 3.47
N ALA A 82 -3.04 -49.47 2.57
CA ALA A 82 -2.63 -49.37 1.18
C ALA A 82 -3.37 -48.21 0.51
N ASP A 83 -2.62 -47.18 0.15
CA ASP A 83 -3.03 -45.88 -0.40
C ASP A 83 -3.59 -45.99 -1.83
N ILE A 84 -4.57 -46.87 -2.04
CA ILE A 84 -5.03 -47.34 -3.35
C ILE A 84 -6.48 -46.88 -3.57
N ALA A 85 -6.61 -45.75 -4.26
CA ALA A 85 -7.56 -45.51 -5.34
C ALA A 85 -9.08 -45.76 -5.12
N PHE A 86 -9.61 -45.75 -3.90
CA PHE A 86 -11.05 -45.85 -3.66
C PHE A 86 -11.68 -44.55 -3.14
N GLN A 87 -11.44 -43.43 -3.85
CA GLN A 87 -12.24 -42.21 -3.70
C GLN A 87 -13.73 -42.38 -4.10
N ARG A 88 -14.11 -43.54 -4.67
CA ARG A 88 -15.44 -43.78 -5.26
C ARG A 88 -16.45 -44.45 -4.33
N TYR A 89 -16.03 -45.09 -3.25
CA TYR A 89 -16.96 -45.68 -2.28
C TYR A 89 -17.08 -44.79 -1.06
N ASP A 90 -18.10 -43.94 -1.05
CA ASP A 90 -18.49 -43.19 0.14
C ASP A 90 -19.90 -43.62 0.55
N MET A 91 -20.04 -44.15 1.77
CA MET A 91 -21.36 -44.49 2.32
C MET A 91 -22.10 -43.24 2.82
N LEU A 92 -21.40 -42.11 2.91
CA LEU A 92 -21.94 -40.82 3.35
C LEU A 92 -22.66 -40.10 2.19
N HIS A 93 -23.73 -40.70 1.72
CA HIS A 93 -24.63 -40.15 0.70
C HIS A 93 -26.08 -40.10 1.19
N GLY A 94 -26.95 -39.41 0.44
CA GLY A 94 -28.37 -39.27 0.78
C GLY A 94 -28.57 -38.60 2.14
N ILE A 95 -29.25 -39.28 3.06
CA ILE A 95 -29.50 -38.81 4.43
C ILE A 95 -28.25 -38.78 5.31
N PHE A 96 -27.22 -39.56 4.97
CA PHE A 96 -25.95 -39.62 5.70
C PHE A 96 -24.87 -38.72 5.09
N ARG A 97 -25.25 -37.83 4.16
CA ARG A 97 -24.31 -36.92 3.50
C ARG A 97 -23.66 -35.96 4.51
N LYS A 98 -22.37 -35.73 4.35
CA LYS A 98 -21.63 -34.68 5.08
C LYS A 98 -22.35 -33.34 4.92
N GLN A 99 -22.85 -32.78 6.02
CA GLN A 99 -23.43 -31.45 6.01
C GLN A 99 -22.33 -30.42 5.82
N LYS A 100 -22.49 -29.53 4.84
CA LYS A 100 -21.61 -28.37 4.71
C LYS A 100 -21.92 -27.45 5.89
N THR A 101 -20.94 -27.20 6.75
CA THR A 101 -21.02 -26.18 7.79
C THR A 101 -21.12 -24.81 7.13
N VAL A 102 -22.35 -24.33 6.90
CA VAL A 102 -22.57 -22.96 6.44
C VAL A 102 -22.31 -22.03 7.62
N SER A 103 -21.06 -21.59 7.74
CA SER A 103 -20.71 -20.56 8.71
C SER A 103 -21.50 -19.29 8.40
N LYS A 104 -22.40 -18.92 9.31
CA LYS A 104 -23.14 -17.64 9.25
C LYS A 104 -22.22 -16.41 9.44
N SER A 105 -20.94 -16.58 9.81
CA SER A 105 -20.04 -15.47 10.17
C SER A 105 -19.54 -14.66 8.97
N GLY A 106 -19.46 -15.27 7.77
CA GLY A 106 -18.88 -14.61 6.59
C GLY A 106 -19.64 -13.36 6.11
N LYS A 107 -20.98 -13.34 6.30
CA LYS A 107 -21.82 -12.21 5.84
C LYS A 107 -21.69 -10.95 6.70
N TRP A 108 -21.27 -11.07 7.96
CA TRP A 108 -21.05 -9.91 8.82
C TRP A 108 -19.67 -9.28 8.57
N LEU A 109 -18.64 -10.12 8.38
CA LEU A 109 -17.30 -9.66 7.99
C LEU A 109 -17.32 -8.93 6.64
N ALA A 110 -18.08 -9.43 5.66
CA ALA A 110 -18.25 -8.73 4.38
C ALA A 110 -18.90 -7.34 4.55
N ARG A 111 -19.91 -7.21 5.42
CA ARG A 111 -20.55 -5.92 5.72
C ARG A 111 -19.59 -4.96 6.42
N LEU A 112 -18.75 -5.44 7.34
CA LEU A 112 -17.71 -4.63 7.96
C LEU A 112 -16.66 -4.16 6.96
N ALA A 113 -16.20 -5.05 6.07
CA ALA A 113 -15.21 -4.69 5.05
C ALA A 113 -15.73 -3.58 4.12
N VAL A 114 -16.99 -3.67 3.68
CA VAL A 114 -17.63 -2.63 2.87
C VAL A 114 -17.75 -1.32 3.65
N SER A 115 -18.16 -1.37 4.92
CA SER A 115 -18.24 -0.18 5.79
C SER A 115 -16.88 0.51 5.96
N CYS A 116 -15.82 -0.26 6.22
CA CYS A 116 -14.47 0.25 6.32
C CYS A 116 -13.98 0.88 5.01
N LEU A 117 -14.30 0.28 3.86
CA LEU A 117 -13.96 0.83 2.56
C LEU A 117 -14.65 2.19 2.33
N VAL A 118 -15.95 2.28 2.62
CA VAL A 118 -16.71 3.52 2.50
C VAL A 118 -16.15 4.61 3.42
N LEU A 119 -15.87 4.28 4.69
CA LEU A 119 -15.24 5.21 5.63
C LEU A 119 -13.85 5.67 5.17
N ALA A 120 -13.03 4.77 4.62
CA ALA A 120 -11.72 5.12 4.10
C ALA A 120 -11.83 6.09 2.91
N ILE A 121 -12.76 5.85 1.98
CA ILE A 121 -13.01 6.72 0.84
C ILE A 121 -13.49 8.10 1.31
N LEU A 122 -14.47 8.16 2.22
CA LEU A 122 -14.98 9.42 2.77
C LEU A 122 -13.91 10.21 3.51
N SER A 123 -13.06 9.53 4.30
CA SER A 123 -11.94 10.16 5.01
C SER A 123 -10.91 10.73 4.03
N PHE A 124 -10.55 9.96 2.99
CA PHE A 124 -9.60 10.41 1.98
C PHE A 124 -10.11 11.63 1.20
N VAL A 125 -11.35 11.56 0.68
CA VAL A 125 -11.97 12.66 -0.06
C VAL A 125 -12.13 13.89 0.85
N GLY A 126 -12.64 13.70 2.07
CA GLY A 126 -12.83 14.79 3.04
C GLY A 126 -11.52 15.51 3.35
N SER A 127 -10.44 14.78 3.61
CA SER A 127 -9.12 15.39 3.89
C SER A 127 -8.60 16.24 2.71
N ARG A 128 -8.78 15.77 1.48
CA ARG A 128 -8.36 16.50 0.27
C ARG A 128 -9.22 17.73 0.01
N SER A 129 -10.53 17.63 0.23
CA SER A 129 -11.44 18.78 0.13
C SER A 129 -11.11 19.87 1.14
N ILE A 130 -10.77 19.52 2.40
CA ILE A 130 -10.36 20.49 3.42
C ILE A 130 -9.05 21.18 3.00
N ALA A 131 -8.07 20.42 2.51
CA ALA A 131 -6.80 20.98 2.05
C ALA A 131 -7.02 21.99 0.91
N LEU A 132 -7.83 21.63 -0.09
CA LEU A 132 -8.18 22.53 -1.20
C LEU A 132 -8.88 23.79 -0.71
N TRP A 133 -9.84 23.65 0.22
CA TRP A 133 -10.55 24.79 0.78
C TRP A 133 -9.62 25.73 1.56
N HIS A 134 -8.65 25.17 2.29
CA HIS A 134 -7.64 25.94 3.00
C HIS A 134 -6.74 26.70 2.02
N THR A 135 -6.33 26.08 0.91
CA THR A 135 -5.54 26.75 -0.14
C THR A 135 -6.31 27.90 -0.77
N LEU A 136 -7.58 27.69 -1.13
CA LEU A 136 -8.44 28.75 -1.68
C LEU A 136 -8.59 29.91 -0.69
N LYS A 137 -8.76 29.62 0.60
CA LYS A 137 -8.81 30.67 1.64
C LYS A 137 -7.50 31.45 1.77
N ILE A 138 -6.35 30.79 1.69
CA ILE A 138 -5.06 31.48 1.72
C ILE A 138 -4.95 32.43 0.53
N GLU A 139 -5.38 31.99 -0.66
CA GLU A 139 -5.35 32.82 -1.86
C GLU A 139 -6.21 34.09 -1.67
N ASP A 140 -7.46 33.93 -1.21
CA ASP A 140 -8.35 35.06 -0.94
C ASP A 140 -7.76 36.03 0.11
N GLN A 141 -7.22 35.49 1.20
CA GLN A 141 -6.57 36.30 2.24
C GLN A 141 -5.35 37.05 1.70
N LEU A 142 -4.53 36.39 0.88
CA LEU A 142 -3.35 37.01 0.28
C LEU A 142 -3.74 38.11 -0.71
N GLN A 143 -4.77 37.90 -1.52
CA GLN A 143 -5.29 38.91 -2.43
C GLN A 143 -5.83 40.13 -1.65
N GLN A 144 -6.56 39.90 -0.55
CA GLN A 144 -7.02 40.98 0.32
C GLN A 144 -5.84 41.75 0.93
N GLN A 145 -4.83 41.06 1.47
CA GLN A 145 -3.64 41.71 2.01
C GLN A 145 -2.88 42.51 0.95
N GLN A 146 -2.75 42.00 -0.28
CA GLN A 146 -2.14 42.73 -1.38
C GLN A 146 -2.93 44.01 -1.69
N GLN A 147 -4.27 43.92 -1.73
CA GLN A 147 -5.12 45.06 -2.02
C GLN A 147 -5.12 46.11 -0.91
N GLU A 148 -5.14 45.70 0.36
CA GLU A 148 -5.00 46.61 1.50
C GLU A 148 -3.64 47.31 1.50
N THR A 149 -2.57 46.55 1.26
CA THR A 149 -1.21 47.09 1.16
C THR A 149 -1.12 48.09 0.01
N TRP A 150 -1.69 47.76 -1.15
CA TRP A 150 -1.76 48.67 -2.30
C TRP A 150 -2.51 49.97 -1.96
N GLN A 151 -3.69 49.88 -1.32
CA GLN A 151 -4.47 51.04 -0.92
C GLN A 151 -3.75 51.90 0.13
N ARG A 152 -2.95 51.28 1.01
CA ARG A 152 -2.13 52.01 2.00
C ARG A 152 -1.05 52.87 1.34
N TYR A 153 -0.37 52.37 0.31
CA TYR A 153 0.71 53.11 -0.37
C TYR A 153 0.21 54.01 -1.50
N PHE A 154 -0.87 53.63 -2.19
CA PHE A 154 -1.42 54.33 -3.35
C PHE A 154 -2.92 54.59 -3.22
N PRO A 155 -3.38 55.36 -2.21
CA PRO A 155 -4.82 55.59 -1.97
C PRO A 155 -5.53 56.32 -3.13
N GLN A 156 -4.78 56.95 -4.03
CA GLN A 156 -5.33 57.65 -5.19
C GLN A 156 -5.70 56.70 -6.35
N ILE A 157 -5.21 55.46 -6.35
CA ILE A 157 -5.43 54.50 -7.44
C ILE A 157 -6.54 53.53 -7.07
N LYS A 158 -7.72 53.73 -7.67
CA LYS A 158 -8.88 52.84 -7.51
C LYS A 158 -8.75 51.51 -8.26
N ARG A 159 -7.72 51.36 -9.11
CA ARG A 159 -7.50 50.13 -9.88
C ARG A 159 -6.80 49.08 -9.02
N THR A 160 -7.45 47.94 -8.86
CA THR A 160 -7.04 46.83 -7.98
C THR A 160 -6.55 45.61 -8.76
N HIS A 161 -6.37 45.75 -10.07
CA HIS A 161 -5.94 44.69 -10.97
C HIS A 161 -4.62 45.08 -11.63
N ASN A 162 -3.77 44.09 -11.91
CA ASN A 162 -2.47 44.27 -12.57
C ASN A 162 -1.52 45.24 -11.85
N PHE A 163 -1.27 44.96 -10.55
CA PHE A 163 -0.43 45.78 -9.68
C PHE A 163 0.94 46.09 -10.28
N HIS A 164 1.57 45.12 -10.95
CA HIS A 164 2.91 45.29 -11.52
C HIS A 164 2.98 46.41 -12.58
N PHE A 165 1.97 46.51 -13.45
CA PHE A 165 1.93 47.57 -14.45
C PHE A 165 1.76 48.95 -13.81
N TYR A 166 0.75 49.10 -12.94
CA TYR A 166 0.45 50.38 -12.31
C TYR A 166 1.54 50.83 -11.33
N PHE A 167 2.21 49.88 -10.68
CA PHE A 167 3.33 50.19 -9.80
C PHE A 167 4.48 50.83 -10.57
N LYS A 168 4.87 50.25 -11.72
CA LYS A 168 5.92 50.81 -12.58
C LYS A 168 5.53 52.19 -13.10
N GLN A 169 4.29 52.32 -13.56
CA GLN A 169 3.77 53.59 -14.06
C GLN A 169 3.79 54.68 -12.98
N GLN A 170 3.32 54.35 -11.77
CA GLN A 170 3.24 55.30 -10.67
C GLN A 170 4.62 55.67 -10.13
N LEU A 171 5.55 54.71 -10.03
CA LEU A 171 6.94 55.00 -9.66
C LEU A 171 7.60 55.96 -10.66
N ALA A 172 7.43 55.72 -11.96
CA ALA A 172 7.98 56.60 -12.98
C ALA A 172 7.37 58.01 -12.92
N GLN A 173 6.08 58.12 -12.59
CA GLN A 173 5.38 59.40 -12.49
C GLN A 173 5.70 60.18 -11.22
N GLN A 174 5.83 59.49 -10.08
CA GLN A 174 5.98 60.10 -8.76
C GLN A 174 7.46 60.30 -8.36
N TYR A 175 8.37 59.44 -8.86
CA TYR A 175 9.80 59.46 -8.56
C TYR A 175 10.68 59.24 -9.82
N PRO A 176 10.61 60.13 -10.83
CA PRO A 176 11.32 59.94 -12.11
C PRO A 176 12.84 59.81 -11.97
N GLU A 177 13.45 60.51 -11.00
CA GLU A 177 14.90 60.44 -10.74
C GLU A 177 15.31 59.19 -9.94
N ALA A 178 14.41 58.60 -9.15
CA ALA A 178 14.74 57.45 -8.30
C ALA A 178 14.68 56.11 -9.04
N VAL A 179 13.84 55.99 -10.08
CA VAL A 179 13.65 54.72 -10.82
C VAL A 179 14.95 54.22 -11.46
N PRO A 180 15.75 55.03 -12.18
CA PRO A 180 17.02 54.58 -12.74
C PRO A 180 18.04 54.18 -11.66
N LEU A 181 18.07 54.92 -10.54
CA LEU A 181 18.94 54.62 -9.40
C LEU A 181 18.60 53.26 -8.77
N LEU A 182 17.32 52.98 -8.57
CA LEU A 182 16.86 51.69 -8.06
C LEU A 182 17.21 50.53 -8.99
N TYR A 183 17.16 50.74 -10.31
CA TYR A 183 17.56 49.72 -11.29
C TYR A 183 19.07 49.41 -11.22
N HIS A 184 19.90 50.46 -11.15
CA HIS A 184 21.36 50.31 -10.97
C HIS A 184 21.72 49.64 -9.63
N LEU A 185 21.00 49.99 -8.57
CA LEU A 185 21.17 49.38 -7.26
C LEU A 185 20.76 47.90 -7.27
N GLN A 186 19.67 47.56 -7.97
CA GLN A 186 19.25 46.17 -8.16
C GLN A 186 20.31 45.35 -8.89
N THR A 187 20.89 45.87 -9.98
CA THR A 187 21.95 45.16 -10.72
C THR A 187 23.18 44.92 -9.85
N LEU A 188 23.60 45.93 -9.06
CA LEU A 188 24.74 45.80 -8.16
C LEU A 188 24.48 44.76 -7.06
N LEU A 189 23.29 44.74 -6.45
CA LEU A 189 22.93 43.75 -5.44
C LEU A 189 22.83 42.33 -6.00
N LEU A 190 22.43 42.16 -7.26
CA LEU A 190 22.43 40.86 -7.93
C LEU A 190 23.85 40.33 -8.18
N GLU A 191 24.80 41.22 -8.46
CA GLU A 191 26.22 40.88 -8.63
C GLU A 191 26.91 40.55 -7.30
N HIS A 192 26.36 41.04 -6.18
CA HIS A 192 26.93 40.90 -4.83
C HIS A 192 25.96 40.26 -3.83
N PRO A 193 25.77 38.92 -3.87
CA PRO A 193 24.82 38.19 -3.02
C PRO A 193 25.20 38.21 -1.52
N GLU A 194 26.44 38.59 -1.20
CA GLU A 194 26.90 38.85 0.17
C GLU A 194 26.26 40.08 0.83
N LEU A 195 25.55 40.92 0.08
CA LEU A 195 24.83 42.11 0.54
C LEU A 195 23.32 41.85 0.54
N GLN A 196 22.67 41.99 1.70
CA GLN A 196 21.22 41.86 1.83
C GLN A 196 20.59 43.23 2.12
N LEU A 197 19.79 43.73 1.19
CA LEU A 197 19.01 44.95 1.39
C LEU A 197 17.75 44.62 2.21
N MET A 198 17.59 45.28 3.36
CA MET A 198 16.44 45.12 4.25
C MET A 198 15.39 46.20 4.01
N GLU A 199 15.83 47.46 3.94
CA GLU A 199 14.94 48.60 3.71
C GLU A 199 15.61 49.59 2.76
N ALA A 200 14.82 50.20 1.88
CA ALA A 200 15.23 51.32 1.06
C ALA A 200 14.20 52.43 1.19
N ASN A 201 14.64 53.61 1.63
CA ASN A 201 13.79 54.77 1.82
C ASN A 201 14.33 55.93 0.99
N TYR A 202 13.51 56.45 0.09
CA TYR A 202 13.84 57.60 -0.75
C TYR A 202 13.03 58.81 -0.31
N SER A 203 13.74 59.86 0.14
CA SER A 203 13.12 61.13 0.51
C SER A 203 13.19 62.12 -0.64
N GLN A 204 12.05 62.39 -1.28
CA GLN A 204 11.96 63.33 -2.41
C GLN A 204 12.34 64.77 -2.01
N LYS A 205 12.01 65.19 -0.78
CA LYS A 205 12.34 66.54 -0.27
C LYS A 205 13.85 66.76 -0.12
N GLN A 206 14.58 65.71 0.26
CA GLN A 206 16.02 65.77 0.53
C GLN A 206 16.85 65.14 -0.58
N LYS A 207 16.20 64.65 -1.65
CA LYS A 207 16.80 63.84 -2.73
C LYS A 207 17.80 62.78 -2.24
N SER A 208 17.56 62.23 -1.04
CA SER A 208 18.48 61.29 -0.39
C SER A 208 17.86 59.91 -0.32
N LEU A 209 18.69 58.91 -0.59
CA LEU A 209 18.38 57.49 -0.45
C LEU A 209 19.06 56.97 0.81
N THR A 210 18.27 56.38 1.69
CA THR A 210 18.74 55.68 2.89
C THR A 210 18.48 54.19 2.72
N LEU A 211 19.52 53.38 2.84
CA LEU A 211 19.47 51.94 2.74
C LEU A 211 19.83 51.32 4.09
N LYS A 212 19.05 50.33 4.53
CA LYS A 212 19.46 49.43 5.60
C LYS A 212 19.89 48.11 5.00
N MET A 213 21.14 47.74 5.26
CA MET A 213 21.78 46.58 4.64
C MET A 213 22.44 45.69 5.68
N SER A 214 22.29 44.38 5.51
CA SER A 214 23.01 43.37 6.26
C SER A 214 24.10 42.77 5.38
N ALA A 215 25.27 42.50 5.96
CA ALA A 215 26.38 41.85 5.27
C ALA A 215 27.15 40.96 6.23
N LYS A 216 27.79 39.91 5.68
CA LYS A 216 28.60 38.95 6.46
C LYS A 216 29.84 39.59 7.12
N SER A 217 30.33 40.70 6.55
CA SER A 217 31.50 41.43 7.02
C SER A 217 31.31 42.92 6.77
N GLU A 218 31.86 43.74 7.66
CA GLU A 218 31.90 45.20 7.51
C GLU A 218 32.63 45.63 6.23
N ALA A 219 33.67 44.88 5.84
CA ALA A 219 34.43 45.13 4.61
C ALA A 219 33.56 45.06 3.34
N ASN A 220 32.46 44.29 3.38
CA ASN A 220 31.53 44.22 2.25
C ASN A 220 30.68 45.49 2.14
N ILE A 221 30.35 46.13 3.27
CA ILE A 221 29.65 47.42 3.28
C ILE A 221 30.59 48.53 2.81
N ASP A 222 31.87 48.50 3.22
CA ASP A 222 32.89 49.42 2.68
C ASP A 222 33.00 49.31 1.16
N ARG A 223 33.15 48.08 0.65
CA ARG A 223 33.19 47.81 -0.78
C ARG A 223 31.94 48.29 -1.51
N PHE A 224 30.76 48.13 -0.91
CA PHE A 224 29.52 48.68 -1.46
C PHE A 224 29.56 50.21 -1.58
N CYS A 225 30.04 50.91 -0.54
CA CYS A 225 30.20 52.36 -0.57
C CYS A 225 31.19 52.79 -1.66
N GLU A 226 32.32 52.08 -1.82
CA GLU A 226 33.30 52.34 -2.88
C GLU A 226 32.70 52.13 -4.28
N LEU A 227 31.95 51.05 -4.51
CA LEU A 227 31.33 50.74 -5.80
C LEU A 227 30.24 51.73 -6.19
N THR A 228 29.50 52.23 -5.21
CA THR A 228 28.44 53.22 -5.43
C THR A 228 28.97 54.64 -5.54
N GLN A 229 30.21 54.92 -5.09
CA GLN A 229 30.79 56.27 -5.00
C GLN A 229 30.73 57.09 -6.29
N SER A 230 30.83 56.44 -7.46
CA SER A 230 30.89 57.12 -8.77
C SER A 230 29.54 57.63 -9.28
N TRP A 231 28.43 57.06 -8.83
CA TRP A 231 27.08 57.39 -9.34
C TRP A 231 26.05 57.66 -8.23
N LEU A 232 26.30 57.19 -7.02
CA LEU A 232 25.51 57.43 -5.82
C LEU A 232 26.46 57.40 -4.60
N PRO A 233 27.08 58.53 -4.21
CA PRO A 233 28.01 58.56 -3.09
C PRO A 233 27.27 58.21 -1.79
N MET A 234 27.55 57.02 -1.27
CA MET A 234 26.91 56.44 -0.09
C MET A 234 27.88 56.47 1.09
N GLU A 235 27.41 56.94 2.24
CA GLU A 235 28.19 57.02 3.47
C GLU A 235 27.57 56.15 4.56
N LYS A 236 28.42 55.38 5.25
CA LYS A 236 28.04 54.62 6.45
C LYS A 236 27.65 55.60 7.55
N THR A 237 26.42 55.47 8.06
CA THR A 237 25.89 56.38 9.08
C THR A 237 25.88 55.73 10.45
N GLU A 238 25.22 54.57 10.58
CA GLU A 238 24.99 53.92 11.87
C GLU A 238 24.94 52.41 11.70
N LYS A 239 25.52 51.67 12.66
CA LYS A 239 25.39 50.22 12.77
C LYS A 239 24.45 49.92 13.93
N ASP A 240 23.38 49.20 13.66
CA ASP A 240 22.50 48.71 14.73
C ASP A 240 23.28 47.67 15.55
N PRO A 241 23.54 47.95 16.85
CA PRO A 241 24.34 47.08 17.71
C PRO A 241 23.67 45.74 18.01
N VAL A 242 22.35 45.62 17.83
CA VAL A 242 21.58 44.41 18.14
C VAL A 242 21.40 43.53 16.92
N SER A 243 21.09 44.12 15.76
CA SER A 243 20.81 43.37 14.53
C SER A 243 22.02 43.23 13.59
N GLY A 244 23.09 44.01 13.81
CA GLY A 244 24.26 44.05 12.94
C GLY A 244 24.03 44.69 11.57
N VAL A 245 22.86 45.34 11.38
CA VAL A 245 22.46 46.00 10.14
C VAL A 245 23.11 47.38 10.04
N TRP A 246 23.63 47.69 8.87
CA TRP A 246 24.25 48.97 8.55
C TRP A 246 23.25 49.89 7.85
N THR A 247 23.15 51.12 8.34
CA THR A 247 22.46 52.20 7.65
C THR A 247 23.48 52.95 6.80
N VAL A 248 23.21 53.01 5.50
CA VAL A 248 24.03 53.70 4.52
C VAL A 248 23.16 54.76 3.85
N ARG A 249 23.65 55.99 3.76
CA ARG A 249 22.88 57.13 3.25
C ARG A 249 23.64 57.85 2.16
N ASN A 250 22.93 58.27 1.12
CA ASN A 250 23.49 59.18 0.13
C ASN A 250 23.58 60.61 0.70
N SER A 251 24.77 61.19 0.65
CA SER A 251 24.99 62.62 0.92
C SER A 251 24.45 63.42 -0.27
N GLY A 252 23.19 63.85 -0.16
CA GLY A 252 22.53 64.64 -1.20
C GLY A 252 23.31 65.94 -1.47
N LYS A 253 23.77 66.12 -2.71
CA LYS A 253 24.10 67.42 -3.27
C LYS A 253 22.92 67.95 -4.07
#